data_AF-A0A496SJ19-F1
#
_entry.id   AF-A0A496SJ19-F1
#
_cell.length_a   1.000
_cell.length_b   1.000
_cell.length_c   1.000
_cell.angle_alpha   90.00
_cell.angle_beta   90.00
_cell.angle_gamma   90.00
#
_symmetry.space_group_name_H-M   'P 1'
#
loop_
_entity.id
_entity.type
_entity.pdbx_description
1 polymer ?
#
loop_
_entity_poly.entity_id
_entity_poly.type
_entity_poly.pdbx_seq_one_letter_code
_entity_poly.pdbx_strand_id
1 'polypeptide(L)'
;MPDVSSLLSAIYKLTEEIRRCTEDRNYRALQEKLNERGKRLEELRRVISRELTPDQRKAVGEGLKEVLRANQELQALLKSHEEQLKEEHSRLRKGRRGIRAYLNTSSRRY
;
A
#
# COMPACT_ATOMS: atom_id res chain seq x y z
N MET A 1 17.74 16.17 18.40
CA MET A 1 17.84 15.07 17.41
C MET A 1 16.50 14.36 17.43
N PRO A 2 15.79 14.17 16.30
CA PRO A 2 14.56 13.38 16.29
C PRO A 2 14.86 11.96 16.78
N ASP A 3 14.03 11.45 17.68
CA ASP A 3 14.17 10.11 18.22
C ASP A 3 13.85 9.09 17.09
N VAL A 4 14.87 8.34 16.70
CA VAL A 4 14.75 7.35 15.62
C VAL A 4 13.71 6.28 15.95
N SER A 5 13.55 5.98 17.23
CA SER A 5 12.53 5.04 17.73
C SER A 5 11.12 5.57 17.45
N SER A 6 10.87 6.85 17.75
CA SER A 6 9.60 7.50 17.46
C SER A 6 9.30 7.53 15.95
N LEU A 7 10.32 7.72 15.11
CA LEU A 7 10.16 7.75 13.66
C LEU A 7 9.83 6.36 13.09
N LEU A 8 10.52 5.32 13.57
CA LEU A 8 10.23 3.93 13.21
C LEU A 8 8.84 3.51 13.66
N SER A 9 8.42 3.88 14.88
CA SER A 9 7.07 3.64 15.39
C SER A 9 6.00 4.34 14.54
N ALA A 10 6.23 5.58 14.12
CA ALA A 10 5.32 6.30 13.23
C ALA A 10 5.19 5.61 11.86
N ILE A 11 6.30 5.15 11.28
CA ILE A 11 6.29 4.41 10.02
C ILE A 11 5.52 3.10 10.16
N TYR A 12 5.72 2.37 11.26
CA TYR A 12 4.99 1.13 11.53
C TYR A 12 3.48 1.36 11.64
N LYS A 13 3.06 2.38 12.42
CA LYS A 13 1.64 2.76 12.54
C LYS A 13 1.03 3.11 11.18
N LEU A 14 1.75 3.86 10.36
CA LEU A 14 1.30 4.20 9.00
C LEU A 14 1.16 2.94 8.14
N THR A 15 2.04 1.94 8.28
CA THR A 15 1.89 0.65 7.57
C THR A 15 0.61 -0.08 7.96
N GLU A 16 0.27 -0.12 9.26
CA GLU A 16 -1.00 -0.71 9.72
C GLU A 16 -2.22 0.08 9.26
N GLU A 17 -2.16 1.41 9.26
CA GLU A 17 -3.26 2.25 8.75
C GLU A 17 -3.47 2.06 7.25
N ILE A 18 -2.40 1.93 6.46
CA ILE A 18 -2.45 1.61 5.03
C ILE A 18 -3.08 0.23 4.80
N ARG A 19 -2.74 -0.75 5.62
CA ARG A 19 -3.34 -2.09 5.57
C ARG A 19 -4.86 -2.02 5.76
N ARG A 20 -5.32 -1.34 6.82
CA ARG A 20 -6.75 -1.12 7.08
C ARG A 20 -7.44 -0.39 5.93
N CYS A 21 -6.85 0.69 5.42
CA CYS A 21 -7.42 1.43 4.29
C CYS A 21 -7.53 0.56 3.02
N THR A 22 -6.60 -0.38 2.82
CA THR A 22 -6.63 -1.34 1.71
C THR A 22 -7.77 -2.34 1.88
N GLU A 23 -7.90 -2.93 3.06
CA GLU A 23 -8.99 -3.86 3.42
C GLU A 23 -10.37 -3.19 3.30
N ASP A 24 -10.50 -1.96 3.79
CA ASP A 24 -11.73 -1.15 3.74
C ASP A 24 -12.02 -0.55 2.34
N ARG A 25 -11.12 -0.74 1.36
CA ARG A 25 -11.19 -0.15 0.01
C ARG A 25 -11.31 1.39 0.02
N ASN A 26 -10.83 2.04 1.08
CA ASN A 26 -10.83 3.50 1.19
C ASN A 26 -9.61 4.09 0.48
N TYR A 27 -9.67 4.12 -0.86
CA TYR A 27 -8.55 4.54 -1.70
C TYR A 27 -8.12 6.00 -1.51
N ARG A 28 -9.04 6.86 -1.06
CA ARG A 28 -8.72 8.27 -0.77
C ARG A 28 -7.82 8.38 0.46
N ALA A 29 -8.22 7.76 1.58
CA ALA A 29 -7.41 7.73 2.79
C ALA A 29 -6.08 6.96 2.55
N LEU A 30 -6.14 5.88 1.76
CA LEU A 30 -4.96 5.10 1.38
C LEU A 30 -3.87 5.99 0.74
N GLN A 31 -4.24 6.85 -0.21
CA GLN A 31 -3.30 7.73 -0.90
C GLN A 31 -2.64 8.73 0.06
N GLU A 32 -3.42 9.32 0.96
CA GLU A 32 -2.91 10.26 1.97
C GLU A 32 -1.88 9.58 2.89
N LYS A 33 -2.18 8.37 3.36
CA LYS A 33 -1.30 7.60 4.24
C LYS A 33 -0.04 7.10 3.54
N LEU A 34 -0.13 6.69 2.27
CA LEU A 34 1.04 6.35 1.46
C LEU A 34 1.99 7.55 1.30
N ASN A 35 1.44 8.73 1.01
CA ASN A 35 2.22 9.95 0.89
C ASN A 35 2.91 10.33 2.21
N GLU A 36 2.18 10.25 3.33
CA GLU A 36 2.73 10.52 4.66
C GLU A 36 3.85 9.54 5.01
N ARG A 37 3.64 8.25 4.76
CA ARG A 37 4.65 7.21 4.99
C ARG A 37 5.89 7.42 4.13
N GLY A 38 5.74 7.85 2.88
CA GLY A 38 6.85 8.21 1.99
C GLY A 38 7.73 9.32 2.58
N LYS A 39 7.10 10.39 3.10
CA LYS A 39 7.83 11.49 3.76
C LYS A 39 8.61 11.01 4.99
N ARG A 40 8.01 10.14 5.81
CA ARG A 40 8.66 9.57 7.00
C ARG A 40 9.83 8.64 6.67
N LEU A 41 9.74 7.88 5.58
CA LEU A 41 10.86 7.07 5.10
C LEU A 41 12.03 7.92 4.59
N GLU A 42 11.76 9.03 3.91
CA GLU A 42 12.81 9.98 3.55
C GLU A 42 13.46 10.61 4.79
N GLU A 43 12.66 10.98 5.79
CA GLU A 43 13.17 11.48 7.07
C GLU A 43 14.07 10.43 7.74
N LEU A 44 13.63 9.16 7.76
CA LEU A 44 14.40 8.06 8.33
C LEU A 44 15.73 7.90 7.60
N ARG A 45 15.71 7.92 6.25
CA ARG A 45 16.92 7.85 5.43
C ARG A 45 17.94 8.94 5.80
N ARG A 46 17.49 10.17 6.02
CA ARG A 46 18.36 11.30 6.41
C ARG A 46 18.92 11.17 7.83
N VAL A 47 18.15 10.55 8.72
CA VAL A 47 18.56 10.33 10.11
C VAL A 47 19.59 9.21 10.21
N ILE A 48 19.39 8.10 9.50
CA ILE A 48 20.32 6.96 9.49
C ILE A 48 21.60 7.22 8.70
N SER A 49 21.60 8.21 7.79
CA SER A 49 22.81 8.62 7.05
C SER A 49 23.78 9.46 7.89
N ARG A 50 23.43 9.78 9.14
CA ARG A 50 24.30 10.48 10.09
C ARG A 50 25.04 9.46 10.96
N GLU A 51 26.11 9.89 11.62
CA GLU A 51 26.77 9.04 12.62
C GLU A 51 25.81 8.75 13.78
N LEU A 52 25.52 7.46 13.95
CA LEU A 52 24.72 6.91 15.05
C LEU A 52 25.64 6.24 16.07
N THR A 53 25.33 6.39 17.35
CA THR A 53 25.98 5.65 18.43
C THR A 53 25.68 4.14 18.31
N PRO A 54 26.50 3.25 18.90
CA PRO A 54 26.26 1.80 18.85
C PRO A 54 24.86 1.39 19.34
N ASP A 55 24.39 2.00 20.44
CA ASP A 55 23.06 1.72 21.00
C ASP A 55 21.94 2.18 20.07
N GLN A 56 22.10 3.36 19.45
CA GLN A 56 21.15 3.85 18.44
C GLN A 56 21.11 2.92 17.23
N ARG A 57 22.27 2.47 16.72
CA ARG A 57 22.31 1.51 15.59
C ARG A 57 21.56 0.22 15.90
N LYS A 58 21.70 -0.30 17.12
CA LYS A 58 20.99 -1.51 17.53
C LYS A 58 19.47 -1.29 17.55
N ALA A 59 19.00 -0.21 18.18
CA ALA A 59 17.58 0.15 18.20
C ALA A 59 17.01 0.41 16.80
N VAL A 60 17.76 1.11 15.94
CA VAL A 60 17.39 1.30 14.52
C VAL A 60 17.28 -0.05 13.81
N GLY A 61 18.24 -0.94 14.00
CA GLY A 61 18.26 -2.25 13.38
C GLY A 61 17.07 -3.12 13.79
N GLU A 62 16.65 -3.07 15.04
CA GLU A 62 15.47 -3.79 15.54
C GLU A 62 14.17 -3.20 14.95
N GLY A 63 13.98 -1.88 15.03
CA GLY A 63 12.77 -1.25 14.47
C GLY A 63 12.67 -1.34 12.94
N LEU A 64 13.82 -1.34 12.22
CA LEU A 64 13.83 -1.58 10.78
C LEU A 64 13.36 -2.99 10.41
N LYS A 65 13.66 -4.01 11.22
CA LYS A 65 13.19 -5.38 10.96
C LYS A 65 11.66 -5.46 11.06
N GLU A 66 11.06 -4.80 12.04
CA GLU A 66 9.60 -4.75 12.20
C GLU A 66 8.94 -4.02 11.02
N VAL A 67 9.48 -2.86 10.64
CA VAL A 67 9.02 -2.11 9.47
C VAL A 67 9.15 -2.95 8.19
N LEU A 68 10.26 -3.67 8.01
CA LEU A 68 10.44 -4.53 6.84
C LEU A 68 9.43 -5.68 6.79
N ARG A 69 9.15 -6.34 7.92
CA ARG A 69 8.14 -7.39 7.99
C ARG A 69 6.76 -6.84 7.63
N ALA A 70 6.34 -5.75 8.25
CA ALA A 70 5.05 -5.11 7.96
C ALA A 70 4.94 -4.69 6.48
N ASN A 71 6.05 -4.28 5.86
CA ASN A 71 6.07 -3.94 4.43
C ASN A 71 5.87 -5.16 3.53
N GLN A 72 6.47 -6.30 3.87
CA GLN A 72 6.30 -7.54 3.10
C GLN A 72 4.84 -8.01 3.15
N GLU A 73 4.22 -7.95 4.33
CA GLU A 73 2.80 -8.28 4.52
C GLU A 73 1.90 -7.34 3.71
N LEU A 74 2.14 -6.03 3.81
CA LEU A 74 1.39 -5.04 3.04
C LEU A 74 1.57 -5.24 1.52
N GLN A 75 2.79 -5.53 1.07
CA GLN A 75 3.06 -5.78 -0.35
C GLN A 75 2.30 -7.01 -0.86
N ALA A 76 2.23 -8.08 -0.06
CA ALA A 76 1.47 -9.28 -0.40
C ALA A 76 -0.03 -8.96 -0.52
N LEU A 77 -0.58 -8.20 0.43
CA LEU A 77 -1.98 -7.77 0.41
C LEU A 77 -2.31 -6.93 -0.85
N LEU A 78 -1.48 -5.92 -1.15
CA LEU A 78 -1.68 -5.05 -2.31
C LEU A 78 -1.61 -5.84 -3.62
N LYS A 79 -0.69 -6.81 -3.73
CA LYS A 79 -0.57 -7.67 -4.90
C LYS A 79 -1.82 -8.54 -5.09
N SER A 80 -2.33 -9.12 -4.00
CA SER A 80 -3.57 -9.89 -4.04
C SER A 80 -4.77 -9.03 -4.49
N HIS A 81 -4.87 -7.79 -3.99
CA HIS A 81 -5.92 -6.85 -4.42
C HIS A 81 -5.77 -6.45 -5.90
N GLU A 82 -4.54 -6.25 -6.39
CA GLU A 82 -4.28 -5.97 -7.80
C GLU A 82 -4.78 -7.11 -8.71
N GLU A 83 -4.55 -8.37 -8.31
CA GLU A 83 -5.03 -9.55 -9.03
C GLU A 83 -6.56 -9.62 -9.04
N GLN A 84 -7.22 -9.37 -7.90
CA GLN A 84 -8.68 -9.30 -7.82
C GLN A 84 -9.26 -8.22 -8.74
N LEU A 85 -8.68 -7.03 -8.76
CA LEU A 85 -9.12 -5.95 -9.65
C LEU A 85 -8.95 -6.30 -11.13
N LYS A 86 -7.87 -7.01 -11.51
CA LYS A 86 -7.68 -7.50 -12.88
C LYS A 86 -8.77 -8.50 -13.27
N GLU A 87 -9.15 -9.40 -12.37
CA GLU A 87 -10.25 -10.34 -12.62
C GLU A 87 -11.60 -9.64 -12.79
N GLU A 88 -11.94 -8.73 -11.88
CA GLU A 88 -13.17 -7.95 -11.95
C GLU A 88 -13.24 -7.14 -13.25
N HIS A 89 -12.14 -6.50 -13.64
CA HIS A 89 -12.05 -5.77 -14.90
C HIS A 89 -12.26 -6.67 -16.12
N SER A 90 -11.68 -7.88 -16.11
CA SER A 90 -11.89 -8.89 -17.16
C SER A 90 -13.36 -9.32 -17.25
N ARG A 91 -14.03 -9.55 -16.11
CA ARG A 91 -15.46 -9.89 -16.04
C ARG A 91 -16.31 -8.75 -16.60
N LEU A 92 -16.05 -7.50 -16.21
CA LEU A 92 -16.74 -6.32 -16.73
C LEU A 92 -16.58 -6.17 -18.25
N ARG A 93 -15.37 -6.41 -18.77
CA ARG A 93 -15.11 -6.37 -20.23
C ARG A 93 -15.93 -7.44 -20.97
N LYS A 94 -15.99 -8.66 -20.44
CA LYS A 94 -16.80 -9.75 -21.01
C LYS A 94 -18.29 -9.41 -20.97
N GLY A 95 -18.78 -8.92 -19.83
CA GLY A 95 -20.17 -8.46 -19.66
C GLY A 95 -20.54 -7.37 -20.68
N ARG A 96 -19.69 -6.35 -20.84
CA ARG A 96 -19.89 -5.27 -21.83
C ARG A 96 -19.95 -5.79 -23.27
N ARG A 97 -19.13 -6.79 -23.62
CA ARG A 97 -19.20 -7.45 -24.94
C ARG A 97 -20.52 -8.20 -25.13
N GLY A 98 -20.99 -8.91 -24.10
CA GLY A 98 -22.27 -9.63 -24.13
C GLY A 98 -23.45 -8.68 -24.33
N ILE A 99 -23.51 -7.58 -23.57
CA ILE A 99 -24.55 -6.55 -23.72
C ILE A 99 -24.54 -5.98 -25.15
N ARG A 100 -23.36 -5.65 -25.68
CA ARG A 100 -23.24 -5.13 -27.06
C ARG A 100 -23.71 -6.15 -28.09
N ALA A 101 -23.37 -7.43 -27.93
CA ALA A 101 -23.81 -8.49 -28.83
C ALA A 101 -25.33 -8.65 -28.83
N TYR A 102 -25.96 -8.61 -27.64
CA TYR A 102 -27.41 -8.61 -27.51
C TYR A 102 -28.07 -7.43 -28.22
N LEU A 103 -27.61 -6.19 -27.96
CA LEU A 103 -28.14 -4.99 -28.61
C LEU A 103 -28.04 -5.05 -30.14
N ASN A 104 -26.95 -5.60 -30.67
CA ASN A 104 -26.75 -5.73 -32.12
C ASN A 104 -27.69 -6.79 -32.75
N THR A 105 -28.01 -7.86 -32.03
CA THR A 105 -28.93 -8.90 -32.55
C THR A 105 -30.39 -8.49 -32.41
N SER A 106 -30.76 -7.76 -31.35
CA SER A 106 -32.11 -7.22 -31.18
C SER A 106 -32.41 -6.09 -32.16
N SER A 107 -31.42 -5.25 -32.51
CA SER A 107 -31.60 -4.15 -33.48
C SER A 107 -31.69 -4.62 -34.95
N ARG A 108 -31.33 -5.88 -35.25
CA ARG A 108 -31.43 -6.47 -36.60
C ARG A 108 -32.76 -7.18 -36.87
N ARG A 109 -33.59 -7.35 -35.84
CA ARG A 109 -34.90 -8.05 -35.93
C ARG A 109 -36.07 -7.10 -36.14
N TYR A 110 -35.81 -5.81 -36.32
CA TYR A 110 -36.78 -4.78 -36.71
C TYR A 110 -36.33 -4.14 -38.01
#